data_AF-A0AAW1YJS4-F1
#
_entry.id   AF-A0AAW1YJS4-F1
#
_cell.length_a   1.000
_cell.length_b   1.000
_cell.length_c   1.000
_cell.angle_alpha   90.00
_cell.angle_beta   90.00
_cell.angle_gamma   90.00
#
_symmetry.space_group_name_H-M   'P 1'
#
loop_
_entity.id
_entity.type
_entity.pdbx_description
1 polymer ?
#
loop_
_entity_poly.entity_id
_entity_poly.type
_entity_poly.pdbx_seq_one_letter_code
_entity_poly.pdbx_strand_id
1 'polypeptide(L)'
;MPKCLDPLKLELECRLVDQEKAHESSTGSSDDRIMETDNTPNKISEAIVKCLSSIVVRMSNLKEKVEELESRETVFQDPYDIGLEFRKIDVGPYKHLCSIGIGSIDLNRTTSALNLINRLKFLLGKLASVNLEGLTHQEKLAFWINTYNSCMMKAFLEHGIPETPEMVVALMQKATIAVGGHSLNPITIEHFILRLPYHLKFTCPKAAKNDEMKARSKFGLEWSEPLVTFALSCGSWSSPAVRVYSATHVEEELEAAKRDYIQAAVGISSANKLIIPKLLDWYLLDFAKDLESLVDWICMQLPNELRNEAVKSLERRGTEPFSQLVQIMPYNFSFRLLLQR
;
A
#
# COMPACT_ATOMS: atom_id res chain seq x y z
N MET A 1 25.01 -27.13 -73.03
CA MET A 1 23.95 -28.05 -72.56
C MET A 1 23.74 -27.82 -71.08
N PRO A 2 22.64 -27.17 -70.66
CA PRO A 2 22.33 -27.02 -69.24
C PRO A 2 21.77 -28.33 -68.70
N LYS A 3 22.31 -28.78 -67.56
CA LYS A 3 21.87 -29.97 -66.85
C LYS A 3 20.46 -29.75 -66.29
N CYS A 4 19.55 -30.65 -66.65
CA CYS A 4 18.21 -30.78 -66.10
C CYS A 4 18.29 -31.01 -64.58
N LEU A 5 17.64 -30.16 -63.80
CA LEU A 5 17.46 -30.32 -62.35
C LEU A 5 16.17 -31.10 -62.10
N ASP A 6 16.27 -32.06 -61.19
CA ASP A 6 15.31 -33.11 -60.86
C ASP A 6 13.99 -32.55 -60.25
N PRO A 7 12.80 -32.87 -60.79
CA PRO A 7 11.51 -32.30 -60.35
C PRO A 7 11.12 -32.62 -58.90
N LEU A 8 11.73 -33.63 -58.29
CA LEU A 8 11.38 -34.11 -56.94
C LEU A 8 11.97 -33.27 -55.80
N LYS A 9 12.92 -32.37 -56.08
CA LYS A 9 13.55 -31.51 -55.06
C LYS A 9 12.78 -30.20 -54.80
N LEU A 10 11.94 -29.78 -55.74
CA LEU A 10 11.04 -28.62 -55.62
C LEU A 10 9.73 -28.96 -54.89
N GLU A 11 9.27 -30.20 -54.94
CA GLU A 11 8.03 -30.64 -54.28
C GLU A 11 8.16 -30.78 -52.76
N LEU A 12 9.38 -30.97 -52.24
CA LEU A 12 9.64 -31.04 -50.79
C LEU A 12 9.77 -29.65 -50.14
N GLU A 13 10.22 -28.64 -50.89
CA GLU A 13 10.33 -27.25 -50.43
C GLU A 13 8.96 -26.54 -50.39
N CYS A 14 8.03 -26.86 -51.30
CA CYS A 14 6.67 -26.31 -51.25
C CYS A 14 5.84 -26.86 -50.08
N ARG A 15 6.06 -28.10 -49.65
CA ARG A 15 5.30 -28.70 -48.54
C ARG A 15 5.70 -28.19 -47.15
N LEU A 16 6.88 -27.57 -47.02
CA LEU A 16 7.32 -26.96 -45.76
C LEU A 16 6.81 -25.51 -45.62
N VAL A 17 6.62 -24.78 -46.72
CA VAL A 17 6.12 -23.40 -46.71
C VAL A 17 4.60 -23.31 -46.53
N ASP A 18 3.84 -24.32 -46.99
CA ASP A 18 2.37 -24.35 -46.82
C ASP A 18 1.90 -24.88 -45.45
N GLN A 19 2.76 -25.56 -44.69
CA GLN A 19 2.48 -25.91 -43.28
C GLN A 19 2.78 -24.76 -42.31
N GLU A 20 3.66 -23.82 -42.67
CA GLU A 20 3.92 -22.61 -41.87
C GLU A 20 2.86 -21.52 -42.10
N LYS A 21 2.17 -21.49 -43.24
CA LYS A 21 1.09 -20.50 -43.52
C LYS A 21 -0.33 -20.93 -43.10
N ALA A 22 -0.55 -22.19 -42.75
CA ALA A 22 -1.86 -22.68 -42.31
C ALA A 22 -2.03 -22.69 -40.77
N HIS A 23 -0.98 -22.40 -39.98
CA HIS A 23 -1.08 -22.24 -38.53
C HIS A 23 -1.17 -20.77 -38.07
N GLU A 24 -1.03 -19.80 -38.97
CA GLU A 24 -1.20 -18.36 -38.69
C GLU A 24 -2.63 -17.84 -38.93
N SER A 25 -3.61 -18.71 -39.18
CA SER A 25 -4.99 -18.29 -39.48
C SER A 25 -6.08 -19.14 -38.82
N SER A 26 -5.91 -19.58 -37.56
CA SER A 26 -7.05 -20.08 -36.78
C SER A 26 -6.82 -20.09 -35.26
N THR A 27 -6.58 -18.93 -34.66
CA THR A 27 -6.77 -18.73 -33.22
C THR A 27 -7.17 -17.29 -32.95
N GLY A 28 -8.31 -16.89 -33.52
CA GLY A 28 -9.04 -15.72 -33.03
C GLY A 28 -9.64 -16.02 -31.66
N SER A 29 -8.80 -16.13 -30.63
CA SER A 29 -9.25 -16.01 -29.25
C SER A 29 -9.53 -14.53 -28.99
N SER A 30 -10.71 -14.25 -28.46
CA SER A 30 -11.21 -12.91 -28.14
C SER A 30 -10.44 -12.16 -27.03
N ASP A 31 -9.30 -12.69 -26.57
CA ASP A 31 -8.55 -12.17 -25.41
C ASP A 31 -7.37 -11.25 -25.75
N ASP A 32 -6.89 -11.21 -27.00
CA ASP A 32 -5.71 -10.40 -27.35
C ASP A 32 -5.98 -8.90 -27.56
N ARG A 33 -7.22 -8.43 -27.30
CA ARG A 33 -7.61 -7.01 -27.35
C ARG A 33 -7.60 -6.30 -25.98
N ILE A 34 -6.97 -6.85 -24.94
CA ILE A 34 -6.99 -6.29 -23.57
C ILE A 34 -5.60 -5.80 -23.09
N MET A 35 -4.66 -5.45 -23.98
CA MET A 35 -3.35 -4.91 -23.54
C MET A 35 -2.91 -3.58 -24.16
N GLU A 36 -3.84 -2.75 -24.65
CA GLU A 36 -3.63 -1.30 -24.58
C GLU A 36 -3.87 -0.84 -23.13
N THR A 37 -2.96 -1.22 -22.24
CA THR A 37 -2.93 -0.60 -20.91
C THR A 37 -2.47 0.83 -21.12
N ASP A 38 -3.41 1.76 -20.95
CA ASP A 38 -3.16 3.19 -20.87
C ASP A 38 -1.84 3.44 -20.11
N ASN A 39 -0.83 3.99 -20.80
CA ASN A 39 0.56 4.09 -20.34
C ASN A 39 0.79 5.31 -19.44
N THR A 40 -0.29 5.90 -18.90
CA THR A 40 -0.19 7.06 -18.01
C THR A 40 0.55 6.71 -16.72
N PRO A 41 1.21 7.69 -16.08
CA PRO A 41 1.95 7.45 -14.83
C PRO A 41 1.07 6.80 -13.75
N ASN A 42 -0.17 7.29 -13.61
CA ASN A 42 -1.12 6.75 -12.65
C ASN A 42 -1.46 5.29 -12.94
N LYS A 43 -1.76 4.90 -14.18
CA LYS A 43 -2.07 3.51 -14.53
C LYS A 43 -0.90 2.56 -14.31
N ILE A 44 0.34 3.02 -14.56
CA ILE A 44 1.55 2.28 -14.23
C ILE A 44 1.64 2.07 -12.71
N SER A 45 1.51 3.13 -11.91
CA SER A 45 1.58 3.05 -10.44
C SER A 45 0.50 2.17 -9.83
N GLU A 46 -0.75 2.28 -10.32
CA GLU A 46 -1.88 1.44 -9.91
C GLU A 46 -1.61 -0.04 -10.22
N ALA A 47 -1.10 -0.33 -11.42
CA ALA A 47 -0.80 -1.69 -11.85
C ALA A 47 0.32 -2.33 -11.03
N ILE A 48 1.31 -1.56 -10.58
CA ILE A 48 2.41 -2.06 -9.74
C ILE A 48 1.88 -2.49 -8.38
N VAL A 49 1.09 -1.65 -7.70
CA VAL A 49 0.48 -2.01 -6.40
C VAL A 49 -0.36 -3.28 -6.55
N LYS A 50 -1.25 -3.34 -7.54
CA LYS A 50 -2.08 -4.54 -7.82
C LYS A 50 -1.24 -5.79 -8.05
N CYS A 51 -0.17 -5.67 -8.83
CA CYS A 51 0.74 -6.78 -9.12
C CYS A 51 1.48 -7.25 -7.86
N LEU A 52 1.97 -6.33 -7.03
CA LEU A 52 2.64 -6.64 -5.76
C LEU A 52 1.68 -7.29 -4.76
N SER A 53 0.46 -6.78 -4.62
CA SER A 53 -0.58 -7.40 -3.78
C SER A 53 -0.86 -8.83 -4.23
N SER A 54 -0.99 -9.06 -5.54
CA SER A 54 -1.20 -10.40 -6.09
C SER A 54 -0.02 -11.34 -5.83
N ILE A 55 1.22 -10.85 -5.94
CA ILE A 55 2.43 -11.63 -5.62
C ILE A 55 2.41 -12.02 -4.14
N VAL A 56 2.21 -11.06 -3.23
CA VAL A 56 2.20 -11.31 -1.79
C VAL A 56 1.10 -12.29 -1.40
N VAL A 57 -0.12 -12.12 -1.91
CA VAL A 57 -1.23 -13.07 -1.66
C VAL A 57 -0.87 -14.47 -2.18
N ARG A 58 -0.28 -14.58 -3.37
CA ARG A 58 0.07 -15.88 -3.97
C ARG A 58 1.26 -16.57 -3.30
N MET A 59 2.19 -15.79 -2.75
CA MET A 59 3.30 -16.30 -1.94
C MET A 59 2.88 -16.60 -0.50
N SER A 60 1.70 -16.12 -0.08
CA SER A 60 1.17 -16.43 1.24
C SER A 60 0.46 -17.78 1.28
N ASN A 61 0.62 -18.53 2.37
CA ASN A 61 -0.02 -19.83 2.60
C ASN A 61 -1.53 -19.72 2.94
N LEU A 62 -2.22 -18.66 2.48
CA LEU A 62 -3.63 -18.45 2.77
C LEU A 62 -4.51 -19.61 2.31
N LYS A 63 -4.15 -20.31 1.23
CA LYS A 63 -4.87 -21.51 0.77
C LYS A 63 -4.88 -22.67 1.77
N GLU A 64 -3.84 -22.82 2.59
CA GLU A 64 -3.76 -23.91 3.58
C GLU A 64 -4.53 -23.58 4.87
N LYS A 65 -4.68 -22.30 5.22
CA LYS A 65 -5.48 -21.87 6.38
C LYS A 65 -6.98 -21.77 6.11
N VAL A 66 -7.39 -21.59 4.86
CA VAL A 66 -8.82 -21.45 4.50
C VAL A 66 -9.60 -22.76 4.72
N GLU A 67 -9.00 -23.93 4.45
CA GLU A 67 -9.67 -25.22 4.69
C GLU A 67 -9.87 -25.53 6.18
N GLU A 68 -9.02 -25.01 7.09
CA GLU A 68 -9.25 -25.08 8.54
C GLU A 68 -10.26 -24.04 9.04
N LEU A 69 -10.30 -22.85 8.42
CA LEU A 69 -11.13 -21.72 8.83
C LEU A 69 -12.60 -21.79 8.35
N GLU A 70 -12.93 -22.61 7.36
CA GLU A 70 -14.32 -22.84 6.96
C GLU A 70 -15.13 -23.68 7.98
N SER A 71 -14.45 -24.28 8.98
CA SER A 71 -15.07 -25.12 10.02
C SER A 71 -15.36 -24.39 11.34
N ARG A 72 -14.90 -23.14 11.50
CA ARG A 72 -15.15 -22.32 12.70
C ARG A 72 -15.87 -21.06 12.25
N GLU A 73 -17.04 -20.79 12.82
CA GLU A 73 -17.71 -19.49 12.70
C GLU A 73 -16.66 -18.38 12.72
N THR A 74 -16.56 -17.60 11.64
CA THR A 74 -15.51 -16.60 11.44
C THR A 74 -15.40 -15.71 12.66
N VAL A 75 -14.45 -16.03 13.54
CA VAL A 75 -14.14 -15.21 14.71
C VAL A 75 -13.54 -13.95 14.15
N PHE A 76 -14.37 -12.92 14.07
CA PHE A 76 -14.00 -11.57 13.75
C PHE A 76 -12.77 -11.18 14.59
N GLN A 77 -11.62 -11.05 13.96
CA GLN A 77 -10.39 -10.65 14.63
C GLN A 77 -10.23 -9.15 14.39
N ASP A 78 -10.34 -8.38 15.47
CA ASP A 78 -10.03 -6.97 15.46
C ASP A 78 -8.61 -6.76 14.92
N PRO A 79 -8.42 -6.01 13.81
CA PRO A 79 -7.11 -5.82 13.24
C PRO A 79 -6.19 -5.02 14.18
N TYR A 80 -6.67 -4.21 15.10
CA TYR A 80 -5.78 -3.41 15.95
C TYR A 80 -5.79 -3.85 17.41
N ASP A 81 -6.43 -5.00 17.71
CA ASP A 81 -6.52 -5.59 19.04
C ASP A 81 -7.15 -4.65 20.09
N ILE A 82 -8.05 -3.77 19.65
CA ILE A 82 -8.71 -2.76 20.49
C ILE A 82 -9.86 -3.37 21.30
N GLY A 83 -10.58 -4.33 20.70
CA GLY A 83 -11.74 -5.01 21.24
C GLY A 83 -11.42 -6.28 22.04
N LEU A 84 -10.13 -6.65 22.15
CA LEU A 84 -9.71 -7.80 22.99
C LEU A 84 -10.04 -7.60 24.48
N GLU A 85 -10.33 -6.37 24.91
CA GLU A 85 -10.78 -6.04 26.26
C GLU A 85 -12.26 -5.56 26.33
N PHE A 86 -13.20 -6.33 25.76
CA PHE A 86 -14.65 -6.23 26.04
C PHE A 86 -15.45 -5.16 25.27
N ARG A 87 -15.67 -5.40 23.97
CA ARG A 87 -16.91 -5.20 23.18
C ARG A 87 -16.60 -5.60 21.74
N LYS A 88 -17.54 -6.22 21.00
CA LYS A 88 -17.36 -6.43 19.54
C LYS A 88 -17.40 -5.05 18.88
N ILE A 89 -16.24 -4.48 18.57
CA ILE A 89 -16.13 -3.23 17.83
C ILE A 89 -16.43 -3.54 16.36
N ASP A 90 -17.33 -2.77 15.73
CA ASP A 90 -17.49 -2.83 14.28
C ASP A 90 -16.32 -2.11 13.61
N VAL A 91 -15.35 -2.88 13.14
CA VAL A 91 -14.17 -2.41 12.40
C VAL A 91 -14.50 -1.99 10.96
N GLY A 92 -15.79 -1.96 10.59
CA GLY A 92 -16.26 -1.46 9.31
C GLY A 92 -15.72 -2.31 8.14
N PRO A 93 -15.29 -1.69 7.02
CA PRO A 93 -14.78 -2.41 5.85
C PRO A 93 -13.54 -3.28 6.12
N TYR A 94 -12.80 -3.02 7.21
CA TYR A 94 -11.61 -3.80 7.54
C TYR A 94 -11.89 -5.28 7.79
N LYS A 95 -13.13 -5.64 8.13
CA LYS A 95 -13.57 -7.04 8.31
C LYS A 95 -13.45 -7.90 7.06
N HIS A 96 -13.37 -7.28 5.89
CA HIS A 96 -13.23 -7.96 4.60
C HIS A 96 -11.78 -8.06 4.11
N LEU A 97 -10.84 -7.45 4.82
CA LEU A 97 -9.42 -7.47 4.43
C LEU A 97 -8.76 -8.79 4.80
N CYS A 98 -7.74 -9.14 4.03
CA CYS A 98 -6.85 -10.23 4.34
C CYS A 98 -5.65 -9.72 5.15
N SER A 99 -5.37 -10.38 6.27
CA SER A 99 -4.20 -10.13 7.10
C SER A 99 -3.07 -11.09 6.73
N ILE A 100 -1.96 -10.53 6.26
CA ILE A 100 -0.76 -11.26 5.86
C ILE A 100 0.35 -10.93 6.84
N GLY A 101 0.65 -11.86 7.75
CA GLY A 101 1.72 -11.74 8.74
C GLY A 101 3.02 -12.42 8.32
N ILE A 102 4.09 -12.24 9.10
CA ILE A 102 5.43 -12.73 8.79
C ILE A 102 5.49 -14.24 8.49
N GLY A 103 4.81 -15.07 9.29
CA GLY A 103 4.78 -16.52 9.11
C GLY A 103 3.88 -17.03 7.98
N SER A 104 3.21 -16.13 7.25
CA SER A 104 2.35 -16.52 6.13
C SER A 104 3.06 -16.46 4.78
N ILE A 105 4.11 -15.64 4.62
CA ILE A 105 4.79 -15.42 3.35
C ILE A 105 5.93 -16.43 3.21
N ASP A 106 5.87 -17.28 2.19
CA ASP A 106 6.95 -18.19 1.83
C ASP A 106 7.72 -17.63 0.62
N LEU A 107 8.90 -17.03 0.89
CA LEU A 107 9.77 -16.48 -0.15
C LEU A 107 10.30 -17.55 -1.12
N ASN A 108 10.28 -18.83 -0.73
CA ASN A 108 10.68 -19.94 -1.61
C ASN A 108 9.60 -20.29 -2.64
N ARG A 109 8.35 -19.83 -2.46
CA ARG A 109 7.25 -20.03 -3.43
C ARG A 109 7.31 -19.08 -4.64
N THR A 110 8.47 -18.48 -4.91
CA THR A 110 8.69 -17.56 -6.04
C THR A 110 8.20 -18.14 -7.38
N THR A 111 8.34 -19.46 -7.61
CA THR A 111 7.86 -20.14 -8.82
C THR A 111 6.35 -20.01 -9.02
N SER A 112 5.56 -20.00 -7.93
CA SER A 112 4.10 -19.89 -8.02
C SER A 112 3.65 -18.52 -8.55
N ALA A 113 4.48 -17.49 -8.39
CA ALA A 113 4.22 -16.11 -8.77
C ALA A 113 5.10 -15.63 -9.95
N LEU A 114 5.80 -16.52 -10.65
CA LEU A 114 6.80 -16.16 -11.67
C LEU A 114 6.27 -15.20 -12.74
N ASN A 115 5.08 -15.46 -13.28
CA ASN A 115 4.46 -14.60 -14.30
C ASN A 115 4.18 -13.18 -13.75
N LEU A 116 3.75 -13.07 -12.50
CA LEU A 116 3.52 -11.79 -11.84
C LEU A 116 4.83 -11.06 -11.57
N ILE A 117 5.89 -11.77 -11.19
CA ILE A 117 7.23 -11.19 -10.98
C ILE A 117 7.79 -10.64 -12.30
N ASN A 118 7.61 -11.35 -13.42
CA ASN A 118 8.01 -10.86 -14.74
C ASN A 118 7.20 -9.62 -15.15
N ARG A 119 5.89 -9.63 -14.90
CA ARG A 119 5.03 -8.45 -15.09
C ARG A 119 5.48 -7.27 -14.22
N LEU A 120 5.82 -7.51 -12.96
CA LEU A 120 6.33 -6.49 -12.05
C LEU A 120 7.62 -5.87 -12.59
N LYS A 121 8.58 -6.67 -13.04
CA LYS A 121 9.82 -6.17 -13.67
C LYS A 121 9.54 -5.25 -14.85
N PHE A 122 8.61 -5.64 -15.72
CA PHE A 122 8.19 -4.82 -16.86
C PHE A 122 7.56 -3.50 -16.42
N LEU A 123 6.65 -3.52 -15.44
CA LEU A 123 6.02 -2.32 -14.91
C LEU A 123 7.02 -1.39 -14.21
N LEU A 124 7.98 -1.94 -13.46
CA LEU A 124 9.07 -1.17 -12.85
C LEU A 124 9.98 -0.52 -13.90
N GLY A 125 10.20 -1.18 -15.05
CA GLY A 125 10.91 -0.58 -16.19
C GLY A 125 10.16 0.61 -16.78
N LYS A 126 8.83 0.51 -16.91
CA LYS A 126 7.99 1.66 -17.31
C LYS A 126 8.04 2.79 -16.29
N LEU A 127 7.93 2.48 -15.00
CA LEU A 127 8.03 3.46 -13.91
C LEU A 127 9.38 4.19 -13.94
N ALA A 128 10.47 3.46 -14.18
CA ALA A 128 11.82 4.03 -14.24
C ALA A 128 12.01 5.05 -15.39
N SER A 129 11.17 5.00 -16.42
CA SER A 129 11.24 5.87 -17.61
C SER A 129 10.04 6.81 -17.76
N VAL A 130 9.16 6.86 -16.76
CA VAL A 130 7.92 7.65 -16.80
C VAL A 130 8.21 9.16 -16.82
N ASN A 131 7.45 9.91 -17.61
CA ASN A 131 7.44 11.37 -17.55
C ASN A 131 6.35 11.84 -16.57
N LEU A 132 6.72 12.69 -15.61
CA LEU A 132 5.81 13.27 -14.61
C LEU A 132 5.49 14.75 -14.87
N GLU A 133 6.00 15.32 -15.97
CA GLU A 133 5.69 16.69 -16.36
C GLU A 133 4.20 16.84 -16.72
N GLY A 134 3.62 17.98 -16.34
CA GLY A 134 2.23 18.29 -16.65
C GLY A 134 1.18 17.58 -15.79
N LEU A 135 1.58 16.71 -14.86
CA LEU A 135 0.62 16.08 -13.93
C LEU A 135 -0.01 17.12 -13.01
N THR A 136 -1.34 17.03 -12.89
CA THR A 136 -2.15 17.75 -11.92
C THR A 136 -1.79 17.35 -10.49
N HIS A 137 -2.28 18.12 -9.51
CA HIS A 137 -2.09 17.81 -8.09
C HIS A 137 -2.62 16.41 -7.74
N GLN A 138 -3.84 16.08 -8.15
CA GLN A 138 -4.50 14.79 -7.88
C GLN A 138 -3.76 13.61 -8.55
N GLU A 139 -3.29 13.80 -9.78
CA GLU A 139 -2.48 12.79 -10.47
C GLU A 139 -1.17 12.51 -9.73
N LYS A 140 -0.44 13.57 -9.32
CA LYS A 140 0.78 13.43 -8.52
C LYS A 140 0.51 12.74 -7.19
N LEU A 141 -0.54 13.15 -6.49
CA LEU A 141 -0.91 12.60 -5.19
C LEU A 141 -1.17 11.09 -5.27
N ALA A 142 -2.06 10.65 -6.16
CA ALA A 142 -2.36 9.24 -6.37
C ALA A 142 -1.12 8.45 -6.80
N PHE A 143 -0.34 9.01 -7.73
CA PHE A 143 0.89 8.39 -8.22
C PHE A 143 1.89 8.14 -7.10
N TRP A 144 2.15 9.13 -6.24
CA TRP A 144 3.16 9.02 -5.19
C TRP A 144 2.72 8.13 -4.02
N ILE A 145 1.44 8.12 -3.66
CA ILE A 145 0.90 7.17 -2.67
C ILE A 145 1.09 5.73 -3.16
N ASN A 146 0.68 5.44 -4.40
CA ASN A 146 0.87 4.12 -5.00
C ASN A 146 2.35 3.73 -5.10
N THR A 147 3.21 4.69 -5.47
CA THR A 147 4.66 4.47 -5.58
C THR A 147 5.30 4.17 -4.23
N TYR A 148 4.91 4.86 -3.15
CA TYR A 148 5.39 4.57 -1.79
C TYR A 148 5.03 3.14 -1.38
N ASN A 149 3.75 2.78 -1.48
CA ASN A 149 3.27 1.45 -1.09
C ASN A 149 3.95 0.36 -1.93
N SER A 150 4.14 0.63 -3.23
CA SER A 150 4.90 -0.26 -4.12
C SER A 150 6.35 -0.43 -3.69
N CYS A 151 7.01 0.65 -3.28
CA CYS A 151 8.40 0.61 -2.83
C CYS A 151 8.56 -0.22 -1.55
N MET A 152 7.66 -0.03 -0.57
CA MET A 152 7.64 -0.83 0.66
C MET A 152 7.39 -2.31 0.37
N MET A 153 6.36 -2.64 -0.42
CA MET A 153 6.05 -4.02 -0.76
C MET A 153 7.17 -4.70 -1.56
N LYS A 154 7.78 -3.99 -2.51
CA LYS A 154 8.98 -4.44 -3.24
C LYS A 154 10.14 -4.72 -2.28
N ALA A 155 10.37 -3.84 -1.31
CA ALA A 155 11.45 -4.00 -0.34
C ALA A 155 11.28 -5.28 0.50
N PHE A 156 10.06 -5.65 0.90
CA PHE A 156 9.81 -6.91 1.61
C PHE A 156 10.18 -8.14 0.76
N LEU A 157 9.91 -8.09 -0.55
CA LEU A 157 10.23 -9.18 -1.47
C LEU A 157 11.75 -9.28 -1.75
N GLU A 158 12.46 -8.15 -1.81
CA GLU A 158 13.88 -8.11 -2.18
C GLU A 158 14.84 -8.21 -0.99
N HIS A 159 14.42 -7.76 0.18
CA HIS A 159 15.27 -7.65 1.37
C HIS A 159 14.76 -8.45 2.55
N GLY A 160 13.58 -9.07 2.42
CA GLY A 160 12.94 -9.80 3.50
C GLY A 160 12.08 -8.90 4.41
N ILE A 161 11.39 -9.55 5.32
CA ILE A 161 10.46 -8.92 6.26
C ILE A 161 11.24 -8.44 7.50
N PRO A 162 11.10 -7.18 7.93
CA PRO A 162 11.78 -6.69 9.12
C PRO A 162 11.15 -7.28 10.39
N GLU A 163 11.98 -7.72 11.33
CA GLU A 163 11.53 -8.30 12.61
C GLU A 163 11.58 -7.31 13.77
N THR A 164 12.40 -6.25 13.67
CA THR A 164 12.55 -5.24 14.72
C THR A 164 12.26 -3.83 14.20
N PRO A 165 11.89 -2.87 15.08
CA PRO A 165 11.69 -1.47 14.70
C PRO A 165 12.88 -0.86 13.96
N GLU A 166 14.10 -1.18 14.38
CA GLU A 166 15.33 -0.67 13.77
C GLU A 166 15.50 -1.22 12.35
N MET A 167 15.13 -2.47 12.12
CA MET A 167 15.12 -3.07 10.78
C MET A 167 14.11 -2.41 9.86
N VAL A 168 12.95 -1.96 10.36
CA VAL A 168 11.98 -1.21 9.55
C VAL A 168 12.60 0.09 9.03
N VAL A 169 13.25 0.86 9.92
CA VAL A 169 13.91 2.12 9.52
C VAL A 169 15.05 1.87 8.56
N ALA A 170 15.90 0.87 8.83
CA ALA A 170 17.00 0.49 7.94
C ALA A 170 16.48 0.02 6.57
N LEU A 171 15.36 -0.71 6.54
CA LEU A 171 14.71 -1.15 5.32
C LEU A 171 14.19 0.05 4.53
N MET A 172 13.52 1.01 5.16
CA MET A 172 13.04 2.24 4.49
C MET A 172 14.19 3.08 3.93
N GLN A 173 15.37 3.07 4.56
CA GLN A 173 16.55 3.77 4.04
C GLN A 173 17.18 3.04 2.84
N LYS A 174 17.23 1.71 2.90
CA LYS A 174 17.84 0.84 1.88
C LYS A 174 16.94 0.65 0.66
N ALA A 175 15.63 0.62 0.86
CA ALA A 175 14.64 0.42 -0.18
C ALA A 175 14.75 1.53 -1.23
N THR A 176 14.75 1.13 -2.50
CA THR A 176 14.80 2.07 -3.62
C THR A 176 13.80 1.70 -4.70
N ILE A 177 13.24 2.73 -5.32
CA ILE A 177 12.37 2.64 -6.49
C ILE A 177 12.81 3.70 -7.52
N ALA A 178 12.95 3.27 -8.78
CA ALA A 178 13.32 4.14 -9.87
C ALA A 178 12.06 4.77 -10.49
N VAL A 179 12.03 6.10 -10.57
CA VAL A 179 10.93 6.89 -11.13
C VAL A 179 11.49 7.96 -12.05
N GLY A 180 11.18 7.89 -13.35
CA GLY A 180 11.58 8.91 -14.33
C GLY A 180 13.08 9.23 -14.32
N GLY A 181 13.94 8.22 -14.16
CA GLY A 181 15.40 8.35 -14.09
C GLY A 181 15.97 8.67 -12.69
N HIS A 182 15.13 8.78 -11.66
CA HIS A 182 15.57 9.08 -10.29
C HIS A 182 15.36 7.88 -9.36
N SER A 183 16.36 7.58 -8.53
CA SER A 183 16.24 6.59 -7.46
C SER A 183 15.77 7.27 -6.18
N LEU A 184 14.63 6.84 -5.65
CA LEU A 184 14.02 7.41 -4.46
C LEU A 184 13.75 6.31 -3.43
N ASN A 185 13.76 6.67 -2.14
CA ASN A 185 13.39 5.78 -1.05
C ASN A 185 12.05 6.19 -0.42
N PRO A 186 11.38 5.30 0.34
CA PRO A 186 10.12 5.59 1.02
C PRO A 186 10.14 6.85 1.88
N ILE A 187 11.25 7.11 2.60
CA ILE A 187 11.40 8.31 3.44
C ILE A 187 11.30 9.59 2.61
N THR A 188 11.95 9.61 1.44
CA THR A 188 11.91 10.75 0.52
C THR A 188 10.50 10.96 -0.01
N ILE A 189 9.83 9.89 -0.42
CA ILE A 189 8.46 9.97 -0.96
C ILE A 189 7.49 10.47 0.11
N GLU A 190 7.55 9.93 1.33
CA GLU A 190 6.65 10.32 2.41
C GLU A 190 6.90 11.75 2.89
N HIS A 191 8.14 12.10 3.26
CA HIS A 191 8.39 13.34 4.00
C HIS A 191 8.81 14.55 3.17
N PHE A 192 9.21 14.34 1.91
CA PHE A 192 9.65 15.43 1.03
C PHE A 192 8.76 15.60 -0.20
N ILE A 193 8.09 14.54 -0.64
CA ILE A 193 7.16 14.61 -1.76
C ILE A 193 5.73 14.81 -1.27
N LEU A 194 5.20 13.88 -0.47
CA LEU A 194 3.80 13.85 -0.03
C LEU A 194 3.50 14.79 1.15
N ARG A 195 4.44 14.90 2.11
CA ARG A 195 4.30 15.74 3.31
C ARG A 195 5.23 16.96 3.27
N LEU A 196 4.96 17.92 4.17
CA LEU A 196 5.91 18.97 4.51
C LEU A 196 6.92 18.47 5.57
N PRO A 197 8.19 18.88 5.50
CA PRO A 197 9.29 18.35 6.33
C PRO A 197 9.25 18.79 7.81
N TYR A 198 8.11 19.17 8.37
CA TYR A 198 7.99 19.65 9.75
C TYR A 198 8.40 18.60 10.82
N HIS A 199 8.32 17.31 10.49
CA HIS A 199 8.57 16.20 11.43
C HIS A 199 10.03 15.69 11.45
N LEU A 200 10.89 16.16 10.55
CA LEU A 200 12.26 15.62 10.36
C LEU A 200 13.34 16.33 11.20
N LYS A 201 13.06 16.57 12.49
CA LYS A 201 14.09 17.12 13.39
C LYS A 201 15.18 16.11 13.77
N PHE A 202 15.02 14.81 13.50
CA PHE A 202 15.83 13.78 14.16
C PHE A 202 16.53 12.70 13.31
N THR A 203 16.38 12.63 11.97
CA THR A 203 16.82 11.41 11.25
C THR A 203 17.71 11.58 10.01
N CYS A 204 17.98 12.80 9.49
CA CYS A 204 18.76 12.94 8.25
C CYS A 204 20.11 13.68 8.40
N PRO A 205 21.25 13.07 7.96
CA PRO A 205 22.53 13.74 7.81
C PRO A 205 22.46 14.95 6.87
N LYS A 206 23.36 15.95 7.06
CA LYS A 206 23.36 17.21 6.29
C LYS A 206 23.44 17.05 4.77
N ALA A 207 24.08 15.98 4.25
CA ALA A 207 24.15 15.71 2.82
C ALA A 207 22.85 15.11 2.25
N ALA A 208 22.18 14.23 3.00
CA ALA A 208 20.88 13.67 2.63
C ALA A 208 19.82 14.78 2.47
N LYS A 209 19.90 15.82 3.31
CA LYS A 209 19.01 17.00 3.21
C LYS A 209 19.08 17.71 1.86
N ASN A 210 20.22 17.69 1.16
CA ASN A 210 20.35 18.38 -0.12
C ASN A 210 19.60 17.62 -1.23
N ASP A 211 19.78 16.30 -1.30
CA ASP A 211 19.12 15.49 -2.31
C ASP A 211 17.61 15.36 -2.05
N GLU A 212 17.21 15.30 -0.78
CA GLU A 212 15.80 15.37 -0.37
C GLU A 212 15.14 16.71 -0.74
N MET A 213 15.85 17.83 -0.58
CA MET A 213 15.36 19.15 -0.99
C MET A 213 15.25 19.27 -2.52
N LYS A 214 16.19 18.68 -3.27
CA LYS A 214 16.07 18.57 -4.74
C LYS A 214 14.87 17.73 -5.14
N ALA A 215 14.65 16.60 -4.48
CA ALA A 215 13.50 15.74 -4.72
C ALA A 215 12.19 16.50 -4.46
N ARG A 216 12.11 17.27 -3.36
CA ARG A 216 10.95 18.14 -3.09
C ARG A 216 10.75 19.20 -4.17
N SER A 217 11.81 19.91 -4.56
CA SER A 217 11.73 20.94 -5.61
C SER A 217 11.23 20.36 -6.93
N LYS A 218 11.63 19.13 -7.27
CA LYS A 218 11.29 18.49 -8.53
C LYS A 218 9.92 17.79 -8.51
N PHE A 219 9.59 17.10 -7.42
CA PHE A 219 8.47 16.16 -7.35
C PHE A 219 7.41 16.51 -6.32
N GLY A 220 7.71 17.44 -5.41
CA GLY A 220 6.85 17.78 -4.30
C GLY A 220 5.45 18.22 -4.72
N LEU A 221 4.48 17.88 -3.88
CA LEU A 221 3.13 18.38 -4.04
C LEU A 221 3.08 19.90 -3.79
N GLU A 222 2.16 20.55 -4.50
CA GLU A 222 1.81 21.97 -4.30
C GLU A 222 1.31 22.21 -2.87
N TRP A 223 0.50 21.28 -2.37
CA TRP A 223 -0.08 21.28 -1.02
C TRP A 223 0.28 19.98 -0.31
N SER A 224 0.58 20.04 0.98
CA SER A 224 0.77 18.84 1.78
C SER A 224 -0.57 18.14 1.94
N GLU A 225 -0.59 16.81 1.81
CA GLU A 225 -1.81 16.03 2.03
C GLU A 225 -1.72 15.28 3.37
N PRO A 226 -2.39 15.75 4.44
CA PRO A 226 -2.35 15.09 5.75
C PRO A 226 -2.98 13.68 5.74
N LEU A 227 -3.94 13.41 4.85
CA LEU A 227 -4.64 12.13 4.77
C LEU A 227 -3.76 10.98 4.28
N VAL A 228 -2.56 11.25 3.75
CA VAL A 228 -1.60 10.18 3.41
C VAL A 228 -1.24 9.32 4.63
N THR A 229 -1.41 9.83 5.86
CA THR A 229 -1.31 9.06 7.10
C THR A 229 -2.11 7.76 7.06
N PHE A 230 -3.29 7.77 6.42
CA PHE A 230 -4.19 6.63 6.33
C PHE A 230 -4.00 5.79 5.05
N ALA A 231 -3.07 6.20 4.18
CA ALA A 231 -2.83 5.61 2.88
C ALA A 231 -1.47 4.92 2.75
N LEU A 232 -0.48 5.35 3.53
CA LEU A 232 0.89 4.85 3.49
C LEU A 232 1.05 3.69 4.48
N SER A 233 1.29 2.49 3.94
CA SER A 233 1.51 1.30 4.74
C SER A 233 2.99 0.92 4.75
N CYS A 234 3.63 1.02 5.91
CA CYS A 234 5.04 0.60 6.07
C CYS A 234 5.17 -0.89 6.45
N GLY A 235 4.07 -1.65 6.40
CA GLY A 235 4.04 -3.09 6.69
C GLY A 235 4.11 -3.44 8.18
N SER A 236 3.77 -2.52 9.08
CA SER A 236 3.66 -2.79 10.52
C SER A 236 2.23 -3.16 10.93
N TRP A 237 2.05 -3.73 12.12
CA TRP A 237 0.73 -4.02 12.68
C TRP A 237 -0.11 -2.74 12.80
N SER A 238 0.48 -1.64 13.24
CA SER A 238 -0.22 -0.35 13.36
C SER A 238 -0.45 0.39 12.03
N SER A 239 0.09 -0.11 10.91
CA SER A 239 -0.08 0.52 9.60
C SER A 239 -1.53 0.46 9.09
N PRO A 240 -1.94 1.41 8.24
CA PRO A 240 -3.20 1.31 7.51
C PRO A 240 -3.17 0.21 6.45
N ALA A 241 -4.35 -0.08 5.89
CA ALA A 241 -4.49 -1.03 4.80
C ALA A 241 -3.87 -0.49 3.50
N VAL A 242 -3.27 -1.38 2.72
CA VAL A 242 -2.78 -1.03 1.38
C VAL A 242 -3.98 -0.91 0.45
N ARG A 243 -4.08 0.24 -0.22
CA ARG A 243 -5.10 0.53 -1.25
C ARG A 243 -4.41 0.98 -2.54
N VAL A 244 -5.18 0.92 -3.62
CA VAL A 244 -4.79 1.50 -4.91
C VAL A 244 -5.56 2.79 -5.09
N TYR A 245 -4.84 3.88 -5.37
CA TYR A 245 -5.43 5.21 -5.54
C TYR A 245 -5.46 5.61 -7.01
N SER A 246 -6.59 6.13 -7.46
CA SER A 246 -6.80 6.61 -8.83
C SER A 246 -6.75 8.13 -8.87
N ALA A 247 -6.18 8.71 -9.93
CA ALA A 247 -6.10 10.17 -10.07
C ALA A 247 -7.48 10.85 -10.01
N THR A 248 -8.51 10.19 -10.53
CA THR A 248 -9.86 10.75 -10.64
C THR A 248 -10.63 10.78 -9.31
N HIS A 249 -10.29 9.91 -8.36
CA HIS A 249 -11.05 9.78 -7.10
C HIS A 249 -10.17 9.85 -5.84
N VAL A 250 -8.91 10.27 -5.97
CA VAL A 250 -7.93 10.19 -4.86
C VAL A 250 -8.40 10.87 -3.58
N GLU A 251 -9.10 12.00 -3.67
CA GLU A 251 -9.64 12.74 -2.53
C GLU A 251 -10.71 11.92 -1.79
N GLU A 252 -11.65 11.33 -2.52
CA GLU A 252 -12.71 10.48 -1.98
C GLU A 252 -12.16 9.16 -1.40
N GLU A 253 -11.18 8.57 -2.10
CA GLU A 253 -10.49 7.35 -1.69
C GLU A 253 -9.68 7.56 -0.39
N LEU A 254 -9.01 8.71 -0.24
CA LEU A 254 -8.30 9.10 0.98
C LEU A 254 -9.26 9.35 2.14
N GLU A 255 -10.38 10.03 1.89
CA GLU A 255 -11.43 10.24 2.87
C GLU A 255 -12.04 8.91 3.34
N ALA A 256 -12.26 7.96 2.43
CA ALA A 256 -12.69 6.61 2.78
C ALA A 256 -11.62 5.88 3.59
N ALA A 257 -10.33 5.95 3.20
CA ALA A 257 -9.24 5.33 3.94
C ALA A 257 -9.13 5.85 5.38
N LYS A 258 -9.28 7.17 5.58
CA LYS A 258 -9.35 7.79 6.91
C LYS A 258 -10.50 7.23 7.73
N ARG A 259 -11.73 7.27 7.21
CA ARG A 259 -12.91 6.82 7.96
C ARG A 259 -12.79 5.36 8.37
N ASP A 260 -12.38 4.51 7.43
CA ASP A 260 -12.25 3.08 7.66
C ASP A 260 -11.14 2.77 8.68
N TYR A 261 -9.99 3.46 8.59
CA TYR A 261 -8.90 3.30 9.57
C TYR A 261 -9.33 3.77 10.95
N ILE A 262 -9.91 4.97 11.08
CA ILE A 262 -10.32 5.51 12.39
C ILE A 262 -11.38 4.62 13.03
N GLN A 263 -12.36 4.14 12.27
CA GLN A 263 -13.37 3.21 12.77
C GLN A 263 -12.74 1.90 13.27
N ALA A 264 -11.74 1.37 12.56
CA ALA A 264 -11.07 0.13 12.94
C ALA A 264 -10.06 0.31 14.08
N ALA A 265 -9.44 1.50 14.20
CA ALA A 265 -8.26 1.74 15.02
C ALA A 265 -8.50 2.63 16.26
N VAL A 266 -9.69 3.19 16.43
CA VAL A 266 -10.07 3.97 17.63
C VAL A 266 -11.15 3.20 18.39
N GLY A 267 -11.05 3.18 19.72
CA GLY A 267 -12.05 2.55 20.56
C GLY A 267 -12.07 3.10 21.98
N ILE A 268 -12.91 2.51 22.83
CA ILE A 268 -13.02 2.87 24.25
C ILE A 268 -12.53 1.69 25.09
N SER A 269 -11.61 1.94 26.01
CA SER A 269 -11.09 0.92 26.92
C SER A 269 -12.10 0.53 27.99
N SER A 270 -11.86 -0.60 28.64
CA SER A 270 -12.63 -1.05 29.82
C SER A 270 -12.63 -0.01 30.97
N ALA A 271 -11.57 0.79 31.07
CA ALA A 271 -11.47 1.92 32.00
C ALA A 271 -12.15 3.21 31.49
N ASN A 272 -13.01 3.09 30.49
CA ASN A 272 -13.74 4.18 29.85
C ASN A 272 -12.81 5.29 29.30
N LYS A 273 -11.64 4.91 28.75
CA LYS A 273 -10.71 5.86 28.11
C LYS A 273 -10.80 5.78 26.59
N LEU A 274 -10.70 6.91 25.91
CA LEU A 274 -10.55 6.95 24.47
C LEU A 274 -9.15 6.45 24.08
N ILE A 275 -9.12 5.36 23.32
CA ILE A 275 -7.91 4.73 22.80
C ILE A 275 -7.57 5.35 21.44
N ILE A 276 -6.37 5.90 21.31
CA ILE A 276 -5.90 6.58 20.09
C ILE A 276 -4.65 5.86 19.56
N PRO A 277 -4.58 5.51 18.26
CA PRO A 277 -3.39 4.96 17.63
C PRO A 277 -2.18 5.89 17.75
N LYS A 278 -0.99 5.34 18.02
CA LYS A 278 0.27 6.11 18.01
C LYS A 278 0.50 6.88 16.72
N LEU A 279 -0.02 6.37 15.60
CA LEU A 279 0.11 6.98 14.29
C LEU A 279 -0.51 8.39 14.25
N LEU A 280 -1.67 8.58 14.89
CA LEU A 280 -2.33 9.89 15.00
C LEU A 280 -1.58 10.83 15.96
N ASP A 281 -0.92 10.30 16.98
CA ASP A 281 -0.10 11.09 17.91
C ASP A 281 1.20 11.60 17.22
N TRP A 282 1.87 10.77 16.41
CA TRP A 282 3.05 11.20 15.64
C TRP A 282 2.75 12.30 14.64
N TYR A 283 1.59 12.20 13.98
CA TYR A 283 1.12 13.12 12.96
C TYR A 283 0.06 14.09 13.48
N LEU A 284 0.03 14.35 14.79
CA LEU A 284 -1.00 15.18 15.43
C LEU A 284 -1.16 16.54 14.74
N LEU A 285 -0.06 17.18 14.37
CA LEU A 285 -0.04 18.52 13.76
C LEU A 285 -0.65 18.57 12.35
N ASP A 286 -0.87 17.42 11.72
CA ASP A 286 -1.59 17.34 10.45
C ASP A 286 -3.10 17.52 10.63
N PHE A 287 -3.62 17.30 11.85
CA PHE A 287 -5.06 17.24 12.13
C PHE A 287 -5.50 18.25 13.20
N ALA A 288 -4.60 18.63 14.11
CA ALA A 288 -4.91 19.40 15.30
C ALA A 288 -3.70 20.18 15.82
N LYS A 289 -3.94 21.18 16.67
CA LYS A 289 -2.88 22.00 17.30
C LYS A 289 -2.29 21.37 18.57
N ASP A 290 -3.06 20.54 19.27
CA ASP A 290 -2.73 19.89 20.52
C ASP A 290 -3.57 18.61 20.69
N LEU A 291 -3.27 17.82 21.73
CA LEU A 291 -3.91 16.52 21.96
C LEU A 291 -5.41 16.66 22.27
N GLU A 292 -5.82 17.74 22.93
CA GLU A 292 -7.24 17.99 23.20
C GLU A 292 -8.01 18.23 21.90
N SER A 293 -7.48 19.08 21.03
CA SER A 293 -8.07 19.35 19.72
C SER A 293 -8.05 18.10 18.82
N LEU A 294 -7.05 17.22 18.97
CA LEU A 294 -7.00 15.94 18.26
C LEU A 294 -8.15 15.02 18.70
N VAL A 295 -8.44 14.94 20.00
CA VAL A 295 -9.58 14.17 20.51
C VAL A 295 -10.89 14.66 19.95
N ASP A 296 -11.09 15.98 19.93
CA ASP A 296 -12.31 16.58 19.38
C ASP A 296 -12.44 16.28 17.88
N TRP A 297 -11.32 16.38 17.15
CA TRP A 297 -11.26 16.01 15.73
C TRP A 297 -11.59 14.53 15.50
N ILE A 298 -11.01 13.61 16.28
CA ILE A 298 -11.27 12.16 16.20
C ILE A 298 -12.76 11.90 16.42
N CYS A 299 -13.37 12.47 17.46
CA CYS A 299 -14.80 12.30 17.74
C CYS A 299 -15.67 12.66 16.54
N MET A 300 -15.32 13.73 15.81
CA MET A 300 -16.04 14.14 14.60
C MET A 300 -15.87 13.17 13.42
N GLN A 301 -14.80 12.37 13.40
CA GLN A 301 -14.57 11.34 12.36
C GLN A 301 -15.26 10.01 12.69
N LEU A 302 -15.54 9.70 13.96
CA LEU A 302 -16.11 8.41 14.36
C LEU A 302 -17.56 8.23 13.87
N PRO A 303 -17.99 6.99 13.54
CA PRO A 303 -19.39 6.65 13.31
C PRO A 303 -20.28 7.00 14.52
N ASN A 304 -21.59 7.21 14.30
CA ASN A 304 -22.50 7.72 15.33
C ASN A 304 -22.47 6.97 16.66
N GLU A 305 -22.46 5.63 16.63
CA GLU A 305 -22.45 4.81 17.86
C GLU A 305 -21.16 5.01 18.66
N LEU A 306 -20.01 4.82 18.00
CA LEU A 306 -18.69 4.96 18.60
C LEU A 306 -18.39 6.41 19.03
N ARG A 307 -18.88 7.39 18.27
CA ARG A 307 -18.83 8.83 18.61
C ARG A 307 -19.58 9.10 19.91
N ASN A 308 -20.79 8.58 20.07
CA ASN A 308 -21.58 8.79 21.28
C ASN A 308 -20.89 8.18 22.50
N GLU A 309 -20.25 7.02 22.36
CA GLU A 309 -19.46 6.40 23.43
C GLU A 309 -18.22 7.23 23.76
N ALA A 310 -17.50 7.71 22.75
CA ALA A 310 -16.33 8.58 22.94
C ALA A 310 -16.69 9.89 23.65
N VAL A 311 -17.77 10.56 23.23
CA VAL A 311 -18.23 11.80 23.87
C VAL A 311 -18.60 11.54 25.34
N LYS A 312 -19.34 10.46 25.64
CA LYS A 312 -19.67 10.08 27.02
C LYS A 312 -18.44 9.79 27.87
N SER A 313 -17.44 9.10 27.32
CA SER A 313 -16.15 8.85 27.99
C SER A 313 -15.46 10.16 28.42
N LEU A 314 -15.60 11.21 27.60
CA LEU A 314 -14.97 12.52 27.75
C LEU A 314 -15.76 13.53 28.61
N GLU A 315 -17.00 13.26 29.00
CA GLU A 315 -17.80 14.16 29.87
C GLU A 315 -17.10 14.44 31.23
N ARG A 316 -16.17 13.58 31.63
CA ARG A 316 -15.36 13.69 32.85
C ARG A 316 -14.20 14.69 32.75
N ARG A 317 -14.06 15.43 31.63
CA ARG A 317 -12.97 16.41 31.39
C ARG A 317 -12.89 17.53 32.43
N GLY A 318 -13.97 17.81 33.16
CA GLY A 318 -13.99 18.79 34.26
C GLY A 318 -13.63 18.23 35.65
N THR A 319 -13.60 16.91 35.81
CA THR A 319 -13.42 16.25 37.11
C THR A 319 -12.14 15.43 37.20
N GLU A 320 -11.63 14.94 36.08
CA GLU A 320 -10.45 14.08 36.00
C GLU A 320 -9.36 14.69 35.11
N PRO A 321 -8.06 14.43 35.40
CA PRO A 321 -6.99 14.81 34.50
C PRO A 321 -7.13 14.16 33.11
N PHE A 322 -6.73 14.86 32.06
CA PHE A 322 -6.86 14.38 30.67
C PHE A 322 -6.17 13.02 30.40
N SER A 323 -5.09 12.72 31.12
CA SER A 323 -4.39 11.41 31.07
C SER A 323 -5.23 10.23 31.59
N GLN A 324 -6.32 10.51 32.32
CA GLN A 324 -7.29 9.50 32.75
C GLN A 324 -8.41 9.31 31.72
N LEU A 325 -8.53 10.19 30.73
CA LEU A 325 -9.58 10.14 29.70
C LEU A 325 -9.09 9.55 28.39
N VAL A 326 -7.80 9.68 28.10
CA VAL A 326 -7.19 9.29 26.82
C VAL A 326 -6.02 8.36 27.05
N GLN A 327 -5.89 7.37 26.18
CA GLN A 327 -4.78 6.44 26.14
C GLN A 327 -4.22 6.37 24.71
N ILE A 328 -2.95 6.74 24.55
CA ILE A 328 -2.23 6.52 23.29
C ILE A 328 -1.75 5.07 23.28
N MET A 329 -2.17 4.28 22.28
CA MET A 329 -1.65 2.93 22.08
C MET A 329 -0.17 2.98 21.69
N PRO A 330 0.66 2.04 22.16
CA PRO A 330 2.01 1.91 21.62
C PRO A 330 1.97 1.51 20.14
N TYR A 331 2.95 1.96 19.37
CA TYR A 331 3.09 1.53 17.98
C TYR A 331 3.62 0.10 17.94
N ASN A 332 2.93 -0.80 17.24
CA ASN A 332 3.34 -2.17 17.07
C ASN A 332 4.05 -2.35 15.72
N PHE A 333 5.37 -2.60 15.79
CA PHE A 333 6.24 -2.75 14.62
C PHE A 333 6.22 -4.16 14.02
N SER A 334 5.56 -5.15 14.64
CA SER A 334 5.46 -6.49 14.09
C SER A 334 4.86 -6.46 12.68
N PHE A 335 5.43 -7.24 11.76
CA PHE A 335 5.04 -7.16 10.36
C PHE A 335 3.60 -7.60 10.12
N ARG A 336 2.86 -6.79 9.37
CA ARG A 336 1.57 -7.14 8.80
C ARG A 336 1.25 -6.29 7.58
N LEU A 337 0.68 -6.94 6.57
CA LEU A 337 -0.04 -6.27 5.48
C LEU A 337 -1.53 -6.57 5.56
N LEU A 338 -2.34 -5.53 5.44
CA LEU A 338 -3.80 -5.64 5.25
C LEU A 338 -4.11 -5.33 3.79
N LEU A 339 -4.55 -6.33 3.04
CA LEU A 339 -4.84 -6.25 1.61
C LEU A 339 -6.31 -6.55 1.32
N GLN A 340 -6.85 -5.98 0.24
CA GLN A 340 -8.13 -6.47 -0.31
C GLN A 340 -7.95 -7.90 -0.85
N ARG A 341 -8.99 -8.72 -0.68
CA ARG A 341 -9.02 -10.11 -1.14
C ARG A 341 -9.05 -10.22 -2.66
#